data_AF-A0A371M4A5-F1
#
_entry.id   AF-A0A371M4A5-F1
#
_cell.length_a   1.000
_cell.length_b   1.000
_cell.length_c   1.000
_cell.angle_alpha   90.00
_cell.angle_beta   90.00
_cell.angle_gamma   90.00
#
_symmetry.space_group_name_H-M   'P 1'
#
loop_
_entity.id
_entity.type
_entity.pdbx_description
1 polymer ?
#
loop_
_entity_poly.entity_id
_entity_poly.type
_entity_poly.pdbx_seq_one_letter_code
_entity_poly.pdbx_strand_id
1 'polypeptide(L)'
;ERNPLAHTLCTYADVKINGEYASEFLINTYAAALHDVPVSFVSGDVGLTEEIQAINEHIVTFATKEGIGNATISVSPQLTIMETKRLVESSMKIPRAALQVTLPEHFMVEIIYRDHTRAYRNSFYPNAKFKPHNTVEFLTHDFYEVLR
;
A
#
# COMPACT_ATOMS: atom_id res chain seq x y z
N GLU A 1 7.75 -15.01 -4.33
CA GLU A 1 7.18 -13.64 -4.32
C GLU A 1 7.09 -13.13 -5.75
N ARG A 2 5.99 -12.45 -6.11
CA ARG A 2 5.77 -11.86 -7.45
C ARG A 2 6.19 -10.38 -7.54
N ASN A 3 6.63 -9.79 -6.42
CA ASN A 3 7.18 -8.44 -6.34
C ASN A 3 8.67 -8.51 -5.92
N PRO A 4 9.62 -8.26 -6.84
CA PRO A 4 11.05 -8.41 -6.57
C PRO A 4 11.65 -7.29 -5.70
N LEU A 5 10.90 -6.22 -5.40
CA LEU A 5 11.35 -5.07 -4.62
C LEU A 5 10.34 -4.71 -3.53
N ALA A 6 9.64 -5.70 -2.97
CA ALA A 6 8.63 -5.46 -1.95
C ALA A 6 9.22 -4.74 -0.72
N HIS A 7 8.67 -3.57 -0.41
CA HIS A 7 8.91 -2.80 0.79
C HIS A 7 7.71 -1.88 1.03
N THR A 8 7.52 -1.43 2.27
CA THR A 8 6.46 -0.48 2.62
C THR A 8 7.09 0.83 3.06
N LEU A 9 7.11 1.84 2.19
CA LEU A 9 7.66 3.20 2.37
C LEU A 9 9.18 3.27 2.65
N CYS A 10 9.76 2.24 3.26
CA CYS A 10 11.16 2.11 3.58
C CYS A 10 11.58 0.65 3.59
N THR A 11 12.89 0.39 3.49
CA THR A 11 13.44 -0.98 3.43
C THR A 11 13.82 -1.57 4.78
N TYR A 12 13.71 -0.79 5.86
CA TYR A 12 14.20 -1.17 7.20
C TYR A 12 13.10 -1.58 8.17
N ALA A 13 11.84 -1.51 7.76
CA ALA A 13 10.70 -1.95 8.55
C ALA A 13 9.56 -2.43 7.66
N ASP A 14 8.76 -3.34 8.20
CA ASP A 14 7.46 -3.70 7.66
C ASP A 14 6.38 -2.98 8.48
N VAL A 15 5.24 -2.70 7.86
CA VAL A 15 4.10 -2.05 8.52
C VAL A 15 2.90 -2.98 8.48
N LYS A 16 2.21 -3.10 9.61
CA LYS A 16 0.88 -3.70 9.67
C LYS A 16 -0.14 -2.68 10.12
N ILE A 17 -1.35 -2.81 9.59
CA ILE A 17 -2.53 -2.07 10.03
C ILE A 17 -3.60 -3.11 10.33
N ASN A 18 -4.09 -3.11 11.57
CA ASN A 18 -5.14 -4.03 12.04
C ASN A 18 -4.78 -5.51 11.83
N GLY A 19 -3.50 -5.87 12.03
CA GLY A 19 -2.99 -7.24 11.95
C GLY A 19 -2.52 -7.69 10.57
N GLU A 20 -2.90 -6.97 9.51
CA GLU A 20 -2.54 -7.26 8.12
C GLU A 20 -1.34 -6.42 7.67
N TYR A 21 -0.46 -7.01 6.84
CA TYR A 21 0.64 -6.25 6.25
C TYR A 21 0.09 -5.18 5.32
N ALA A 22 0.47 -3.94 5.59
CA ALA A 22 0.07 -2.79 4.78
C ALA A 22 1.11 -2.55 3.69
N SER A 23 0.67 -2.51 2.44
CA SER A 23 1.49 -2.02 1.34
C SER A 23 1.55 -0.49 1.35
N GLU A 24 2.50 0.05 0.59
CA GLU A 24 2.53 1.48 0.27
C GLU A 24 1.25 1.92 -0.44
N PHE A 25 0.66 1.07 -1.29
CA PHE A 25 -0.61 1.36 -1.95
C PHE A 25 -1.74 1.56 -0.94
N LEU A 26 -1.88 0.65 0.03
CA LEU A 26 -2.94 0.74 1.04
C LEU A 26 -2.81 2.02 1.87
N ILE A 27 -1.60 2.32 2.36
CA ILE A 27 -1.34 3.51 3.18
C ILE A 27 -1.67 4.79 2.39
N ASN A 28 -1.20 4.90 1.14
CA ASN A 28 -1.47 6.06 0.29
C ASN A 28 -2.95 6.17 -0.10
N THR A 29 -3.63 5.04 -0.29
CA THR A 29 -5.08 5.00 -0.59
C THR A 29 -5.89 5.50 0.60
N TYR A 30 -5.53 5.10 1.82
CA TYR A 30 -6.12 5.64 3.04
C TYR A 30 -5.83 7.13 3.22
N ALA A 31 -4.62 7.58 2.88
CA ALA A 31 -4.28 9.01 2.90
C ALA A 31 -5.12 9.81 1.91
N ALA A 32 -5.37 9.28 0.71
CA ALA A 32 -6.25 9.90 -0.28
C ALA A 32 -7.72 9.91 0.19
N ALA A 33 -8.16 8.83 0.83
CA ALA A 33 -9.51 8.68 1.38
C ALA A 33 -9.82 9.69 2.50
N LEU A 34 -8.83 10.13 3.29
CA LEU A 34 -8.99 11.24 4.26
C LEU A 34 -9.49 12.54 3.60
N HIS A 35 -9.22 12.71 2.30
CA HIS A 35 -9.63 13.88 1.53
C HIS A 35 -10.75 13.56 0.53
N ASP A 36 -11.45 12.44 0.74
CA ASP A 36 -12.47 11.90 -0.15
C ASP A 36 -11.96 11.64 -1.58
N VAL A 37 -10.65 11.57 -1.83
CA VAL A 37 -10.08 11.39 -3.16
C VAL A 37 -9.88 9.90 -3.44
N PRO A 38 -10.58 9.31 -4.44
CA PRO A 38 -10.36 7.92 -4.78
C PRO A 38 -9.19 7.73 -5.73
N VAL A 39 -8.58 6.54 -5.70
CA VAL A 39 -7.61 6.10 -6.70
C VAL A 39 -8.36 5.44 -7.84
N SER A 40 -8.24 5.96 -9.07
CA SER A 40 -8.95 5.39 -10.23
C SER A 40 -8.11 4.36 -11.01
N PHE A 41 -6.79 4.54 -11.02
CA PHE A 41 -5.88 3.72 -11.82
C PHE A 41 -4.54 3.50 -11.13
N VAL A 42 -4.01 2.27 -11.24
CA VAL A 42 -2.64 1.94 -10.84
C VAL A 42 -2.00 1.00 -11.84
N SER A 43 -0.73 1.24 -12.19
CA SER A 43 0.09 0.31 -12.96
C SER A 43 1.27 -0.17 -12.13
N GLY A 44 1.62 -1.45 -12.24
CA GLY A 44 2.75 -2.02 -11.48
C GLY A 44 3.06 -3.46 -11.86
N ASP A 45 3.46 -4.27 -10.89
CA ASP A 45 3.59 -5.71 -11.07
C ASP A 45 2.27 -6.45 -10.78
N VAL A 46 2.21 -7.72 -11.19
CA VAL A 46 1.04 -8.59 -10.97
C VAL A 46 0.61 -8.64 -9.51
N GLY A 47 1.56 -8.74 -8.56
CA GLY A 47 1.24 -8.84 -7.14
C GLY A 47 0.54 -7.57 -6.63
N LEU A 48 1.02 -6.39 -7.03
CA LEU A 48 0.34 -5.13 -6.73
C LEU A 48 -1.08 -5.11 -7.29
N THR A 49 -1.28 -5.57 -8.54
CA THR A 49 -2.63 -5.56 -9.12
C THR A 49 -3.58 -6.53 -8.43
N GLU A 50 -3.11 -7.70 -8.00
CA GLU A 50 -3.90 -8.67 -7.24
C GLU A 50 -4.32 -8.10 -5.87
N GLU A 51 -3.40 -7.42 -5.18
CA GLU A 51 -3.69 -6.75 -3.91
C GLU A 51 -4.76 -5.66 -4.06
N ILE A 52 -4.62 -4.80 -5.07
CA ILE A 52 -5.58 -3.71 -5.33
C ILE A 52 -6.97 -4.25 -5.60
N GLN A 53 -7.08 -5.34 -6.37
CA GLN A 53 -8.37 -5.98 -6.66
C GLN A 53 -9.04 -6.53 -5.38
N ALA A 54 -8.27 -6.99 -4.40
CA ALA A 54 -8.81 -7.41 -3.11
C ALA A 54 -9.31 -6.24 -2.25
N ILE A 55 -8.71 -5.05 -2.41
CA ILE A 55 -9.10 -3.83 -1.69
C ILE A 55 -10.33 -3.18 -2.33
N ASN A 56 -10.32 -2.99 -3.65
CA ASN A 56 -11.43 -2.45 -4.42
C ASN A 56 -11.33 -2.88 -5.89
N GLU A 57 -12.22 -3.78 -6.31
CA GLU A 57 -12.27 -4.35 -7.66
C GLU A 57 -12.56 -3.32 -8.76
N HIS A 58 -13.10 -2.15 -8.42
CA HIS A 58 -13.40 -1.09 -9.37
C HIS A 58 -12.17 -0.25 -9.75
N ILE A 59 -11.08 -0.33 -8.99
CA ILE A 59 -9.83 0.36 -9.32
C ILE A 59 -9.23 -0.32 -10.55
N VAL A 60 -9.03 0.45 -11.63
CA VAL A 60 -8.49 -0.10 -12.87
C VAL A 60 -7.00 -0.33 -12.70
N THR A 61 -6.55 -1.56 -12.94
CA THR A 61 -5.15 -1.92 -12.78
C THR A 61 -4.51 -2.36 -14.09
N PHE A 62 -3.20 -2.12 -14.24
CA PHE A 62 -2.41 -2.66 -15.34
C PHE A 62 -1.08 -3.27 -14.86
N ALA A 63 -0.96 -4.59 -14.98
CA ALA A 63 0.28 -5.29 -14.70
C ALA A 63 1.25 -5.14 -15.89
N THR A 64 2.30 -4.36 -15.67
CA THR A 64 3.37 -4.10 -16.65
C THR A 64 4.47 -5.16 -16.60
N LYS A 65 4.55 -5.92 -15.51
CA LYS A 65 5.56 -6.95 -15.27
C LYS A 65 5.09 -8.01 -14.29
N GLU A 66 5.67 -9.19 -14.37
CA GLU A 66 5.56 -10.27 -13.37
C GLU A 66 6.95 -10.64 -12.86
N GLY A 67 7.15 -10.70 -11.54
CA GLY A 67 8.37 -11.22 -10.93
C GLY A 67 8.43 -12.75 -10.97
N ILE A 68 9.56 -13.30 -11.39
CA ILE A 68 9.87 -14.73 -11.33
C ILE A 68 11.24 -14.89 -10.66
N GLY A 69 11.22 -15.18 -9.35
CA GLY A 69 12.43 -15.16 -8.54
C GLY A 69 13.09 -13.78 -8.58
N ASN A 70 14.38 -13.73 -8.92
CA ASN A 70 15.14 -12.47 -9.08
C ASN A 70 15.05 -11.87 -10.50
N ALA A 71 14.20 -12.42 -11.38
CA ALA A 71 13.98 -11.92 -12.73
C ALA A 71 12.56 -11.33 -12.87
N THR A 72 12.31 -10.64 -13.99
CA THR A 72 10.97 -10.20 -14.35
C THR A 72 10.67 -10.53 -15.80
N ILE A 73 9.42 -10.87 -16.09
CA ILE A 73 8.86 -10.85 -17.44
C ILE A 73 8.10 -9.54 -17.57
N SER A 74 8.45 -8.73 -18.56
CA SER A 74 7.88 -7.39 -18.74
C SER A 74 7.12 -7.27 -20.06
N VAL A 75 6.05 -6.49 -20.04
CA VAL A 75 5.30 -6.10 -21.23
C VAL A 75 6.15 -5.14 -22.08
N SER A 76 6.06 -5.25 -23.41
CA SER A 76 6.84 -4.37 -24.30
C SER A 76 6.49 -2.88 -24.05
N PRO A 77 7.46 -1.95 -24.18
CA PRO A 77 7.20 -0.53 -23.92
C PRO A 77 6.08 0.04 -24.78
N GLN A 78 6.00 -0.35 -26.06
CA GLN A 78 4.97 0.12 -26.98
C GLN A 78 3.57 -0.32 -26.53
N LEU A 79 3.44 -1.58 -26.10
CA LEU A 79 2.16 -2.10 -25.59
C LEU A 79 1.79 -1.44 -24.26
N THR A 80 2.77 -1.25 -23.37
CA THR A 80 2.57 -0.57 -22.07
C THR A 80 2.01 0.83 -22.25
N ILE A 81 2.56 1.62 -23.17
CA ILE A 81 2.08 2.98 -23.44
C ILE A 81 0.64 2.96 -24.00
N MET A 82 0.37 2.06 -24.93
CA MET A 82 -0.94 1.93 -25.57
C MET A 82 -2.02 1.53 -24.55
N GLU A 83 -1.77 0.48 -23.76
CA GLU A 83 -2.73 -0.01 -22.76
C GLU A 83 -2.91 0.97 -21.61
N THR A 84 -1.85 1.62 -21.13
CA THR A 84 -1.96 2.63 -20.06
C THR A 84 -2.89 3.76 -20.48
N LYS A 85 -2.75 4.28 -21.72
CA LYS A 85 -3.65 5.33 -22.24
C LYS A 85 -5.10 4.87 -22.25
N ARG A 86 -5.36 3.67 -22.79
CA ARG A 86 -6.70 3.10 -22.91
C ARG A 86 -7.34 2.85 -21.53
N LEU A 87 -6.58 2.28 -20.59
CA LEU A 87 -7.05 1.93 -19.26
C LEU A 87 -7.27 3.16 -18.39
N VAL A 88 -6.38 4.15 -18.44
CA VAL A 88 -6.60 5.45 -17.77
C VAL A 88 -7.88 6.10 -18.27
N GLU A 89 -8.09 6.16 -19.59
CA GLU A 89 -9.34 6.71 -20.15
C GLU A 89 -10.58 5.96 -19.64
N SER A 90 -10.51 4.62 -19.56
CA SER A 90 -11.62 3.83 -19.03
C SER A 90 -11.87 4.04 -17.53
N SER A 91 -10.81 4.23 -16.75
CA SER A 91 -10.90 4.47 -15.30
C SER A 91 -11.64 5.76 -14.97
N MET A 92 -11.51 6.79 -15.83
CA MET A 92 -12.18 8.07 -15.65
C MET A 92 -13.70 8.00 -15.85
N LYS A 93 -14.21 6.89 -16.42
CA LYS A 93 -15.65 6.67 -16.65
C LYS A 93 -16.32 5.95 -15.47
N ILE A 94 -15.54 5.47 -14.49
CA ILE A 94 -16.06 4.78 -13.32
C ILE A 94 -16.58 5.80 -12.31
N PRO A 95 -17.78 5.59 -11.72
CA PRO A 95 -18.32 6.51 -10.72
C PRO A 95 -17.39 6.65 -9.51
N ARG A 96 -17.17 7.89 -9.06
CA ARG A 96 -16.33 8.21 -7.89
C ARG A 96 -16.68 7.35 -6.66
N ALA A 97 -17.98 7.17 -6.40
CA ALA A 97 -18.47 6.40 -5.26
C ALA A 97 -18.07 4.92 -5.29
N ALA A 98 -17.91 4.33 -6.48
CA ALA A 98 -17.45 2.94 -6.62
C ALA A 98 -15.94 2.82 -6.37
N LEU A 99 -15.17 3.86 -6.64
CA LEU A 99 -13.71 3.88 -6.42
C LEU A 99 -13.33 4.27 -4.98
N GLN A 100 -14.27 4.77 -4.19
CA GLN A 100 -13.99 5.27 -2.85
C GLN A 100 -13.70 4.12 -1.89
N VAL A 101 -12.51 4.15 -1.27
CA VAL A 101 -12.16 3.23 -0.18
C VAL A 101 -12.58 3.85 1.15
N THR A 102 -13.20 3.04 2.00
CA THR A 102 -13.64 3.45 3.34
C THR A 102 -12.54 3.17 4.35
N LEU A 103 -12.28 4.14 5.21
CA LEU A 103 -11.30 3.99 6.29
C LEU A 103 -11.85 3.11 7.42
N PRO A 104 -11.00 2.25 8.02
CA PRO A 104 -11.30 1.63 9.31
C PRO A 104 -11.61 2.67 10.40
N GLU A 105 -12.48 2.33 11.36
CA GLU A 105 -12.81 3.20 12.50
C GLU A 105 -11.67 3.33 13.53
N HIS A 106 -10.73 2.37 13.52
CA HIS A 106 -9.58 2.34 14.39
C HIS A 106 -8.39 1.72 13.67
N PHE A 107 -7.20 2.15 14.08
CA PHE A 107 -5.92 1.73 13.52
C PHE A 107 -5.03 1.23 14.64
N MET A 108 -4.76 -0.07 14.62
CA MET A 108 -3.63 -0.68 15.32
C MET A 108 -2.48 -0.79 14.33
N VAL A 109 -1.53 0.13 14.43
CA VAL A 109 -0.35 0.19 13.57
C VAL A 109 0.80 -0.52 14.26
N GLU A 110 1.41 -1.47 13.58
CA GLU A 110 2.62 -2.13 14.05
C GLU A 110 3.75 -1.87 13.05
N ILE A 111 4.83 -1.24 13.50
CA ILE A 111 6.05 -1.07 12.72
C ILE A 111 7.08 -2.08 13.21
N ILE A 112 7.42 -3.03 12.35
CA ILE A 112 8.31 -4.16 12.66
C ILE A 112 9.68 -3.84 12.09
N TYR A 113 10.60 -3.40 12.95
CA TYR A 113 11.92 -2.97 12.52
C TYR A 113 12.89 -4.15 12.35
N ARG A 114 13.72 -4.09 11.32
CA ARG A 114 14.81 -5.07 11.13
C ARG A 114 15.94 -4.92 12.15
N ASP A 115 16.10 -3.73 12.73
CA ASP A 115 17.13 -3.41 13.73
C ASP A 115 16.50 -3.03 15.09
N HIS A 116 16.99 -3.67 16.15
CA HIS A 116 16.51 -3.46 17.52
C HIS A 116 16.77 -2.04 18.03
N THR A 117 17.88 -1.41 17.63
CA THR A 117 18.26 -0.08 18.10
C THR A 117 17.26 0.96 17.60
N ARG A 118 16.90 0.88 16.31
CA ARG A 118 15.85 1.70 15.70
C ARG A 118 14.49 1.46 16.36
N ALA A 119 14.13 0.20 16.58
CA ALA A 119 12.87 -0.16 17.22
C ALA A 119 12.77 0.46 18.62
N TYR A 120 13.80 0.29 19.44
CA TYR A 120 13.86 0.84 20.79
C TYR A 120 13.80 2.36 20.79
N ARG A 121 14.59 3.03 19.95
CA ARG A 121 14.58 4.50 19.81
C ARG A 121 13.20 5.01 19.41
N ASN A 122 12.57 4.39 18.42
CA ASN A 122 11.29 4.84 17.90
C ASN A 122 10.12 4.48 18.83
N SER A 123 10.30 3.55 19.77
CA SER A 123 9.31 3.24 20.81
C SER A 123 9.06 4.39 21.80
N PHE A 124 9.92 5.41 21.81
CA PHE A 124 9.72 6.62 22.62
C PHE A 124 8.75 7.62 21.98
N TYR A 125 8.18 7.33 20.80
CA TYR A 125 7.11 8.16 20.24
C TYR A 125 5.91 8.19 21.19
N PRO A 126 5.26 9.36 21.41
CA PRO A 126 4.13 9.46 22.33
C PRO A 126 3.05 8.42 22.04
N ASN A 127 2.56 7.76 23.10
CA ASN A 127 1.54 6.71 23.05
C ASN A 127 1.92 5.44 22.27
N ALA A 128 3.18 5.32 21.83
CA ALA A 128 3.68 4.09 21.25
C ALA A 128 4.08 3.08 22.33
N LYS A 129 4.03 1.79 21.97
CA LYS A 129 4.36 0.68 22.86
C LYS A 129 5.39 -0.22 22.22
N PHE A 130 6.50 -0.46 22.92
CA PHE A 130 7.48 -1.45 22.48
C PHE A 130 6.98 -2.87 22.73
N LYS A 131 7.00 -3.69 21.69
CA LYS A 131 6.54 -5.09 21.68
C LYS A 131 7.74 -6.01 21.32
N PRO A 132 7.63 -7.32 21.59
CA PRO A 132 8.63 -8.29 21.13
C PRO A 132 8.89 -8.21 19.63
N HIS A 133 9.99 -8.83 19.17
CA HIS A 133 10.37 -8.88 17.75
C HIS A 133 10.55 -7.49 17.11
N ASN A 134 11.17 -6.55 17.84
CA ASN A 134 11.47 -5.20 17.34
C ASN A 134 10.24 -4.44 16.82
N THR A 135 9.07 -4.67 17.44
CA THR A 135 7.81 -4.09 16.99
C THR A 135 7.44 -2.88 17.83
N VAL A 136 7.06 -1.79 17.18
CA VAL A 136 6.48 -0.60 17.82
C VAL A 136 5.01 -0.52 17.44
N GLU A 137 4.14 -0.60 18.44
CA GLU A 137 2.69 -0.54 18.30
C GLU A 137 2.20 0.87 18.58
N PHE A 138 1.30 1.39 17.75
CA PHE A 138 0.64 2.67 17.91
C PHE A 138 -0.86 2.50 17.64
N LEU A 139 -1.69 3.00 18.56
CA LEU A 139 -3.15 2.90 18.48
C LEU A 139 -3.74 4.28 18.28
N THR A 140 -4.60 4.43 17.29
CA THR A 140 -5.31 5.69 17.01
C THR A 140 -6.66 5.46 16.33
N HIS A 141 -7.55 6.44 16.40
CA HIS A 141 -8.78 6.50 15.61
C HIS A 141 -8.66 7.45 14.41
N ASP A 142 -7.54 8.17 14.31
CA ASP A 142 -7.28 9.15 13.26
C ASP A 142 -6.15 8.66 12.36
N PHE A 143 -6.47 8.41 11.10
CA PHE A 143 -5.46 7.98 10.11
C PHE A 143 -4.43 9.07 9.84
N TYR A 144 -4.74 10.35 10.08
CA TYR A 144 -3.76 11.42 9.96
C TYR A 144 -2.59 11.24 10.94
N GLU A 145 -2.88 10.79 12.17
CA GLU A 145 -1.83 10.49 13.16
C GLU A 145 -1.00 9.25 12.76
N VAL A 146 -1.54 8.34 11.93
CA VAL A 146 -0.76 7.22 11.36
C VAL A 146 0.31 7.72 10.38
N LEU A 147 0.05 8.82 9.67
CA LEU A 147 0.95 9.37 8.66
C LEU A 147 2.08 10.26 9.23
N ARG A 148 2.02 10.62 10.52
CA ARG A 148 2.86 11.63 11.17
C ARG A 148 4.09 11.07 11.88
#